data_AF-A0A9D9S526-F1
#
_entry.id   AF-A0A9D9S526-F1
#
_cell.length_a   1.000
_cell.length_b   1.000
_cell.length_c   1.000
_cell.angle_alpha   90.00
_cell.angle_beta   90.00
_cell.angle_gamma   90.00
#
_symmetry.space_group_name_H-M   'P 1'
#
loop_
_entity.id
_entity.type
_entity.pdbx_description
1 polymer ?
#
loop_
_entity_poly.entity_id
_entity_poly.type
_entity_poly.pdbx_seq_one_letter_code
_entity_poly.pdbx_strand_id
1 'polypeptide(L)'
;MSGQSYDELMSRIAELQQQAEAVRRSELDAAIADVRAKIKKYNLSAADLGLSGTPKQRTARTAAAAKVKIAPGRYRNPATGEIKEVGSAGRKPGWLASMSADELNAARVS
;
A
#
# COMPACT_ATOMS: atom_id res chain seq x y z
N MET A 1 -0.10 -33.92 -43.52
CA MET A 1 0.02 -33.43 -42.14
C MET A 1 -1.38 -33.28 -41.59
N SER A 2 -1.92 -34.32 -40.97
CA SER A 2 -3.23 -34.24 -40.33
C SER A 2 -3.07 -33.36 -39.10
N GLY A 3 -3.58 -32.12 -39.16
CA GLY A 3 -3.61 -31.23 -38.01
C GLY A 3 -4.51 -31.82 -36.94
N GLN A 4 -4.05 -31.79 -35.70
CA GLN A 4 -4.86 -32.19 -34.54
C GLN A 4 -6.14 -31.36 -34.51
N SER A 5 -7.28 -32.00 -34.27
CA SER A 5 -8.54 -31.28 -34.15
C SER A 5 -8.50 -30.37 -32.91
N TYR A 6 -9.30 -29.30 -32.94
CA TYR A 6 -9.39 -28.37 -31.81
C TYR A 6 -9.75 -29.07 -30.49
N ASP A 7 -10.66 -30.05 -30.55
CA ASP A 7 -11.12 -30.79 -29.37
C ASP A 7 -10.02 -31.70 -28.79
N GLU A 8 -9.20 -32.34 -29.64
CA GLU A 8 -8.04 -33.12 -29.19
C GLU A 8 -6.98 -32.24 -28.53
N LEU A 9 -6.73 -31.03 -29.07
CA LEU A 9 -5.83 -30.05 -28.47
C LEU A 9 -6.35 -29.59 -27.10
N MET A 10 -7.65 -29.33 -26.96
CA MET A 10 -8.25 -28.95 -25.68
C MET A 10 -8.16 -30.06 -24.64
N SER A 11 -8.43 -31.31 -25.01
CA SER A 11 -8.26 -32.45 -24.10
C SER A 11 -6.82 -32.59 -23.60
N ARG A 12 -5.84 -32.44 -24.51
CA ARG A 12 -4.41 -32.49 -24.18
C ARG A 12 -4.01 -31.37 -23.22
N ILE A 13 -4.55 -30.16 -23.40
CA ILE A 13 -4.29 -29.02 -22.51
C ILE A 13 -4.83 -29.30 -21.10
N ALA A 14 -6.06 -29.83 -20.99
CA ALA A 14 -6.64 -30.15 -19.69
C ALA A 14 -5.81 -31.20 -18.94
N GLU A 15 -5.35 -32.25 -19.63
CA GLU A 15 -4.45 -33.26 -19.05
C GLU A 15 -3.12 -32.65 -18.60
N LEU A 16 -2.51 -31.80 -19.43
CA LEU A 16 -1.25 -31.13 -19.09
C LEU A 16 -1.41 -30.18 -17.90
N GLN A 17 -2.54 -29.49 -17.78
CA GLN A 17 -2.85 -28.64 -16.63
C GLN A 17 -2.98 -29.47 -15.35
N GLN A 18 -3.69 -30.59 -15.38
CA GLN A 18 -3.78 -31.49 -14.23
C GLN A 18 -2.42 -32.03 -13.80
N GLN A 19 -1.58 -32.42 -14.75
CA GLN A 19 -0.20 -32.86 -14.48
C GLN A 19 0.64 -31.73 -13.88
N ALA A 20 0.55 -30.52 -14.42
CA ALA A 20 1.27 -29.35 -13.90
C ALA A 20 0.85 -29.02 -12.46
N GLU A 21 -0.44 -29.11 -12.14
CA GLU A 21 -0.92 -28.91 -10.77
C GLU A 21 -0.44 -30.01 -9.82
N ALA A 22 -0.44 -31.27 -10.25
CA ALA A 22 0.05 -32.38 -9.43
C ALA A 22 1.55 -32.22 -9.11
N VAL A 23 2.36 -31.87 -10.11
CA VAL A 23 3.78 -31.58 -9.92
C VAL A 23 3.96 -30.39 -8.98
N ARG A 24 3.25 -29.29 -9.20
CA ARG A 24 3.31 -28.09 -8.34
C ARG A 24 3.00 -28.41 -6.89
N ARG A 25 1.99 -29.24 -6.61
CA ARG A 25 1.65 -29.64 -5.23
C ARG A 25 2.80 -30.45 -4.61
N SER A 26 3.35 -31.41 -5.35
CA SER A 26 4.46 -32.23 -4.86
C SER A 26 5.74 -31.42 -4.59
N GLU A 27 6.08 -30.47 -5.46
CA GLU A 27 7.21 -29.56 -5.29
C GLU A 27 7.00 -28.62 -4.10
N LEU A 28 5.77 -28.13 -3.92
CA LEU A 28 5.41 -27.25 -2.82
C LEU A 28 5.48 -28.00 -1.48
N ASP A 29 4.99 -29.23 -1.42
CA ASP A 29 5.08 -30.07 -0.22
C ASP A 29 6.55 -30.38 0.13
N ALA A 30 7.37 -30.70 -0.88
CA ALA A 30 8.81 -30.92 -0.70
C ALA A 30 9.52 -29.66 -0.20
N ALA A 31 9.21 -28.49 -0.78
CA ALA A 31 9.75 -27.20 -0.35
C ALA A 31 9.32 -26.85 1.09
N ILE A 32 8.06 -27.10 1.44
CA ILE A 32 7.56 -26.90 2.81
C ILE A 32 8.30 -27.83 3.79
N ALA A 33 8.52 -29.09 3.42
CA ALA A 33 9.24 -30.05 4.26
C ALA A 33 10.68 -29.61 4.52
N ASP A 34 11.41 -29.17 3.48
CA ASP A 34 12.78 -28.65 3.60
C ASP A 34 12.84 -27.38 4.47
N VAL A 35 11.93 -26.43 4.23
CA VAL A 35 11.85 -25.20 5.04
C VAL A 35 11.54 -25.53 6.50
N ARG A 36 10.60 -26.45 6.77
CA ARG A 36 10.30 -26.91 8.14
C ARG A 36 11.50 -27.59 8.81
N ALA A 37 12.28 -28.38 8.05
CA ALA A 37 13.50 -29.00 8.57
C ALA A 37 14.55 -27.94 8.93
N LYS A 38 14.74 -26.92 8.08
CA LYS A 38 15.64 -25.78 8.35
C LYS A 38 15.18 -24.98 9.56
N ILE A 39 13.88 -24.70 9.69
CA ILE A 39 13.29 -24.04 10.85
C ILE A 39 13.65 -24.79 12.14
N LYS A 40 13.45 -26.11 12.18
CA LYS A 40 13.80 -26.93 13.34
C LYS A 40 15.30 -26.98 13.62
N LYS A 41 16.14 -27.14 12.58
CA LYS A 41 17.59 -27.26 12.71
C LYS A 41 18.24 -26.02 13.31
N TYR A 42 17.78 -24.85 12.90
CA TYR A 42 18.34 -23.56 13.33
C TYR A 42 17.49 -22.87 14.41
N ASN A 43 16.47 -23.57 14.92
CA ASN A 43 15.50 -23.05 15.90
C ASN A 43 14.94 -21.67 15.50
N LEU A 44 14.63 -21.50 14.21
CA LEU A 44 14.14 -20.25 13.65
C LEU A 44 12.67 -20.05 14.03
N SER A 45 12.30 -18.83 14.36
CA SER A 45 10.92 -18.43 14.55
C SER A 45 10.37 -17.72 13.31
N ALA A 46 9.04 -17.57 13.23
CA ALA A 46 8.41 -16.75 12.20
C ALA A 46 8.92 -15.29 12.21
N ALA A 47 9.39 -14.79 13.37
CA ALA A 47 9.97 -13.46 13.49
C ALA A 47 11.34 -13.37 12.80
N ASP A 48 12.19 -14.40 12.93
CA ASP A 48 13.51 -14.46 12.30
C ASP A 48 13.43 -14.54 10.76
N LEU A 49 12.32 -15.10 10.26
CA LEU A 49 12.02 -15.19 8.83
C LEU A 49 11.27 -13.96 8.28
N GLY A 50 10.93 -12.98 9.12
CA GLY A 50 10.10 -11.83 8.73
C GLY A 50 8.68 -12.23 8.30
N LEU A 51 8.23 -13.42 8.69
CA LEU A 51 6.89 -13.98 8.42
C LEU A 51 5.93 -13.72 9.59
N SER A 52 6.42 -13.20 10.71
CA SER A 52 5.56 -12.67 11.77
C SER A 52 4.78 -11.51 11.17
N GLY A 53 3.51 -11.76 10.88
CA GLY A 53 2.56 -10.74 10.48
C GLY A 53 2.35 -9.75 11.61
N THR A 54 3.34 -8.89 11.87
CA THR A 54 2.97 -7.54 12.26
C THR A 54 2.30 -6.98 11.01
N PRO A 55 1.00 -6.63 11.06
CA PRO A 55 0.40 -5.89 9.97
C PRO A 55 1.35 -4.73 9.74
N LYS A 56 1.97 -4.66 8.55
CA LYS A 56 2.88 -3.59 8.13
C LYS A 56 2.34 -2.33 8.75
N GLN A 57 2.95 -1.91 9.87
CA GLN A 57 2.47 -0.76 10.61
C GLN A 57 2.57 0.32 9.55
N ARG A 58 1.41 0.77 9.06
CA ARG A 58 1.31 1.85 8.05
C ARG A 58 2.33 2.83 8.53
N THR A 59 3.45 2.91 7.79
CA THR A 59 4.66 3.59 8.21
C THR A 59 4.18 4.84 8.90
N ALA A 60 4.34 4.87 10.23
CA ALA A 60 3.85 5.96 11.04
C ALA A 60 4.49 7.16 10.38
N ARG A 61 3.68 7.90 9.64
CA ARG A 61 4.12 8.99 8.79
C ARG A 61 4.86 9.85 9.77
N THR A 62 6.18 9.86 9.62
CA THR A 62 7.14 10.61 10.41
C THR A 62 6.44 11.84 10.92
N ALA A 63 6.32 11.97 12.25
CA ALA A 63 5.58 13.00 12.95
C ALA A 63 5.67 14.32 12.17
N ALA A 64 4.73 14.50 11.25
CA ALA A 64 4.73 15.64 10.37
C ALA A 64 4.13 16.70 11.26
N ALA A 65 5.03 17.56 11.75
CA ALA A 65 4.78 18.81 12.46
C ALA A 65 3.30 19.14 12.53
N ALA A 66 2.74 19.09 13.74
CA ALA A 66 1.36 19.40 14.08
C ALA A 66 0.68 20.25 12.98
N LYS A 67 -0.03 19.59 12.06
CA LYS A 67 -0.65 20.28 10.94
C LYS A 67 -1.66 21.27 11.51
N VAL A 68 -1.39 22.56 11.36
CA VAL A 68 -2.27 23.62 11.84
C VAL A 68 -3.65 23.42 11.21
N LYS A 69 -4.69 23.32 12.06
CA LYS A 69 -6.07 23.14 11.62
C LYS A 69 -6.58 24.46 11.04
N ILE A 70 -6.45 24.64 9.73
CA ILE A 70 -7.04 25.79 9.03
C ILE A 70 -8.59 25.66 9.08
N ALA A 71 -9.32 26.65 9.55
CA ALA A 71 -10.78 26.62 9.54
C ALA A 71 -11.33 26.87 8.12
N PRO A 72 -12.57 26.45 7.81
CA PRO A 72 -13.23 26.92 6.60
C PRO A 72 -13.49 28.43 6.69
N GLY A 73 -13.25 29.16 5.60
CA GLY A 73 -13.41 30.61 5.57
C GLY A 73 -12.61 31.28 4.46
N ARG A 74 -12.68 32.61 4.42
CA ARG A 74 -11.92 33.46 3.49
C ARG A 74 -10.62 33.90 4.14
N TYR A 75 -9.52 33.77 3.41
CA TYR A 75 -8.19 34.15 3.88
C TYR A 75 -7.49 35.04 2.87
N ARG A 76 -6.86 36.11 3.36
CA ARG A 76 -6.05 37.05 2.58
C ARG A 76 -4.58 36.64 2.66
N ASN A 77 -3.96 36.43 1.52
CA ASN A 77 -2.53 36.18 1.44
C ASN A 77 -1.75 37.46 1.85
N PRO A 78 -0.89 37.43 2.88
CA PRO A 78 -0.13 38.61 3.30
C PRO A 78 0.93 39.04 2.27
N ALA A 79 1.40 38.12 1.42
CA ALA A 79 2.44 38.41 0.43
C ALA A 79 1.88 38.98 -0.89
N THR A 80 0.68 38.53 -1.31
CA THR A 80 0.10 38.93 -2.62
C THR A 80 -1.21 39.70 -2.51
N GLY A 81 -1.82 39.77 -1.31
CA GLY A 81 -3.13 40.37 -1.10
C GLY A 81 -4.31 39.55 -1.65
N GLU A 82 -4.06 38.40 -2.27
CA GLU A 82 -5.09 37.53 -2.87
C GLU A 82 -6.02 36.95 -1.78
N ILE A 83 -7.34 37.00 -2.01
CA ILE A 83 -8.33 36.40 -1.11
C ILE A 83 -8.72 35.03 -1.64
N LYS A 84 -8.47 33.97 -0.86
CA LYS A 84 -8.92 32.60 -1.16
C LYS A 84 -9.95 32.12 -0.18
N GLU A 85 -11.01 31.51 -0.72
CA GLU A 85 -12.01 30.78 0.07
C GLU A 85 -11.57 29.33 0.22
N VAL A 86 -11.52 28.86 1.46
CA VAL A 86 -11.09 27.50 1.80
C VAL A 86 -12.26 26.76 2.41
N GLY A 87 -12.65 25.65 1.76
CA GLY A 87 -13.69 24.75 2.26
C GLY A 87 -13.22 23.83 3.39
N SER A 88 -14.18 23.15 4.03
CA SER A 88 -13.93 22.17 5.10
C SER A 88 -13.26 20.88 4.59
N ALA A 89 -13.46 20.54 3.31
CA ALA A 89 -12.89 19.36 2.66
C ALA A 89 -11.97 19.75 1.50
N GLY A 90 -10.82 19.09 1.40
CA GLY A 90 -9.90 19.23 0.27
C GLY A 90 -8.50 19.70 0.63
N ARG A 91 -7.61 19.70 -0.38
CA ARG A 91 -6.23 20.17 -0.25
C ARG A 91 -6.24 21.70 -0.20
N LYS A 92 -5.76 22.24 0.91
CA LYS A 92 -5.64 23.69 1.11
C LYS A 92 -4.45 24.24 0.32
N PRO A 93 -4.50 25.51 -0.11
CA PRO A 93 -3.37 26.16 -0.77
C PRO A 93 -2.09 26.03 0.07
N GLY A 94 -0.95 25.81 -0.59
CA GLY A 94 0.33 25.58 0.08
C GLY A 94 0.71 26.71 1.04
N TRP A 95 0.43 27.96 0.69
CA TRP A 95 0.72 29.11 1.54
C TRP A 95 -0.08 29.12 2.85
N LEU A 96 -1.38 28.74 2.85
CA LEU A 96 -2.12 28.55 4.10
C LEU A 96 -1.59 27.36 4.91
N ALA A 97 -1.19 26.28 4.24
CA ALA A 97 -0.66 25.08 4.89
C ALA A 97 0.72 25.31 5.53
N SER A 98 1.45 26.33 5.08
CA SER A 98 2.75 26.74 5.61
C SER A 98 2.65 27.84 6.67
N MET A 99 1.48 28.44 6.89
CA MET A 99 1.27 29.48 7.90
C MET A 99 1.09 28.90 9.31
N SER A 100 1.51 29.68 10.29
CA SER A 100 1.21 29.45 11.71
C SER A 100 -0.26 29.73 12.05
N ALA A 101 -0.71 29.28 13.23
CA ALA A 101 -2.09 29.50 13.67
C ALA A 101 -2.43 30.99 13.81
N ASP A 102 -1.49 31.79 14.31
CA ASP A 102 -1.64 33.24 14.45
C ASP A 102 -1.75 33.95 13.10
N GLU A 103 -0.91 33.57 12.13
CA GLU A 103 -0.94 34.13 10.78
C GLU A 103 -2.24 33.79 10.05
N LEU A 104 -2.79 32.59 10.25
CA LEU A 104 -4.10 32.22 9.70
C LEU A 104 -5.22 33.05 10.30
N ASN A 105 -5.18 33.30 11.60
CA ASN A 105 -6.19 34.14 12.26
C ASN A 105 -6.11 35.59 11.77
N ALA A 106 -4.90 36.15 11.60
CA ALA A 106 -4.69 37.48 11.06
C ALA A 106 -5.08 37.60 9.57
N ALA A 107 -4.87 36.53 8.80
CA ALA A 107 -5.25 36.45 7.39
C ALA A 107 -6.76 36.24 7.20
N ARG A 108 -7.52 35.85 8.23
CA ARG A 108 -8.95 35.56 8.10
C ARG A 108 -9.73 36.84 7.81
N VAL A 109 -10.46 36.83 6.71
CA VAL A 109 -11.36 37.92 6.31
C VAL A 109 -12.78 37.52 6.71
N SER A 110 -13.51 38.45 7.33
CA SER A 110 -14.93 38.31 7.66
C SER A 110 -15.81 38.18 6.42
#